data_AF-A0A1W9UYZ4-F1
#
_entry.id   AF-A0A1W9UYZ4-F1
#
_cell.length_a   1.000
_cell.length_b   1.000
_cell.length_c   1.000
_cell.angle_alpha   90.00
_cell.angle_beta   90.00
_cell.angle_gamma   90.00
#
_symmetry.space_group_name_H-M   'P 1'
#
loop_
_entity.id
_entity.type
_entity.pdbx_description
1 polymer ?
#
loop_
_entity_poly.entity_id
_entity_poly.type
_entity_poly.pdbx_seq_one_letter_code
_entity_poly.pdbx_strand_id
1 'polypeptide(L)'
;MLHKDTGKIFYHSEMGDIDEIIEDDDPIWEQFIYVPHKNDLDLGKELVFEFVNKHLPQKYDGAYGRYKTLLDQNGLLQTWYDYENNRTEHEIRKWCQRNKIELEEKPEEG
;
A
#
# COMPACT_ATOMS: atom_id res chain seq x y z
N MET A 1 -3.64 8.52 -9.93
CA MET A 1 -2.48 9.42 -9.83
C MET A 1 -2.64 10.29 -8.60
N LEU A 2 -1.54 10.67 -7.96
CA LEU A 2 -1.49 11.57 -6.82
C LEU A 2 -0.95 12.94 -7.27
N HIS A 3 -1.61 14.02 -6.90
CA HIS A 3 -1.09 15.38 -7.05
C HIS A 3 -0.22 15.73 -5.85
N LYS A 4 1.08 15.99 -6.06
CA LYS A 4 2.08 16.13 -4.99
C LYS A 4 1.78 17.27 -4.02
N ASP A 5 1.27 18.40 -4.51
CA ASP A 5 1.09 19.60 -3.67
C ASP A 5 -0.24 19.61 -2.91
N THR A 6 -1.24 18.86 -3.39
CA THR A 6 -2.61 18.90 -2.81
C THR A 6 -2.98 17.60 -2.12
N GLY A 7 -2.21 16.53 -2.31
CA GLY A 7 -2.53 15.20 -1.79
C GLY A 7 -3.73 14.53 -2.44
N LYS A 8 -4.37 15.13 -3.45
CA LYS A 8 -5.55 14.58 -4.12
C LYS A 8 -5.20 13.35 -4.97
N ILE A 9 -6.04 12.31 -4.89
CA ILE A 9 -5.89 11.07 -5.66
C ILE A 9 -6.95 11.02 -6.75
N PHE A 10 -6.48 11.02 -8.00
CA PHE A 10 -7.30 10.92 -9.20
C PHE A 10 -7.32 9.47 -9.70
N TYR A 11 -8.50 8.87 -9.87
CA TYR A 11 -8.65 7.51 -10.40
C TYR A 11 -9.07 7.57 -11.88
N HIS A 12 -8.38 6.80 -12.72
CA HIS A 12 -8.82 6.58 -14.10
C HIS A 12 -9.33 5.13 -14.19
N SER A 13 -10.65 4.97 -14.29
CA SER A 13 -11.26 3.70 -14.67
C SER A 13 -11.26 3.58 -16.19
N GLU A 14 -10.87 2.42 -16.74
CA GLU A 14 -11.02 2.12 -18.18
C GLU A 14 -12.51 1.99 -18.60
N MET A 15 -13.42 1.87 -17.64
CA MET A 15 -14.87 1.89 -17.86
C MET A 15 -15.50 3.04 -17.06
N GLY A 16 -15.88 4.12 -17.73
CA GLY A 16 -16.72 5.17 -17.17
C GLY A 16 -15.95 6.31 -16.53
N ASP A 17 -16.48 7.50 -16.77
CA ASP A 17 -16.00 8.86 -16.48
C ASP A 17 -15.00 9.03 -15.32
N ILE A 18 -14.06 9.95 -15.54
CA ILE A 18 -13.12 10.42 -14.53
C ILE A 18 -13.95 11.03 -13.39
N ASP A 19 -14.13 10.31 -12.29
CA ASP A 19 -14.92 10.78 -11.13
C ASP A 19 -14.33 12.06 -10.48
N GLU A 20 -13.10 12.44 -10.82
CA GLU A 20 -12.55 13.78 -10.58
C GLU A 20 -11.85 14.28 -11.86
N ILE A 21 -12.61 14.94 -12.74
CA ILE A 21 -12.04 15.70 -13.87
C ILE A 21 -11.02 16.67 -13.27
N ILE A 22 -9.77 16.62 -13.74
CA ILE A 22 -8.80 17.67 -13.42
C ILE A 22 -9.41 18.97 -13.95
N GLU A 23 -9.86 19.87 -13.07
CA GLU A 23 -10.59 21.10 -13.43
C GLU A 23 -9.72 22.10 -14.23
N ASP A 24 -8.43 21.79 -14.41
CA ASP A 24 -7.48 22.59 -15.18
C ASP A 24 -7.46 22.14 -16.65
N ASP A 25 -7.65 23.10 -17.57
CA ASP A 25 -7.59 22.87 -19.01
C ASP A 25 -6.18 22.49 -19.49
N ASP A 26 -5.12 22.82 -18.74
CA ASP A 26 -3.72 22.41 -19.02
C ASP A 26 -2.96 22.08 -17.72
N PRO A 27 -3.19 20.88 -17.14
CA PRO A 27 -2.57 20.54 -15.87
C PRO A 27 -1.06 20.35 -16.02
N ILE A 28 -0.31 20.82 -15.02
CA ILE A 28 1.13 20.58 -14.93
C ILE A 28 1.36 19.11 -14.57
N TRP A 29 1.44 18.24 -15.58
CA TRP A 29 1.59 16.79 -15.41
C TRP A 29 2.81 16.38 -14.57
N GLU A 30 3.85 17.22 -14.50
CA GLU A 30 5.02 17.03 -13.63
C GLU A 30 4.67 17.05 -12.13
N GLN A 31 3.52 17.61 -11.75
CA GLN A 31 3.00 17.59 -10.38
C GLN A 31 2.25 16.31 -10.03
N PHE A 32 1.95 15.46 -11.01
CA PHE A 32 1.25 14.20 -10.81
C PHE A 32 2.22 13.02 -10.82
N ILE A 33 1.93 12.04 -9.97
CA ILE A 33 2.68 10.78 -9.94
C ILE A 33 1.73 9.59 -9.84
N TYR A 34 2.07 8.48 -10.48
CA TYR A 34 1.32 7.25 -10.30
C TYR A 34 1.54 6.69 -8.90
N VAL A 35 0.44 6.42 -8.21
CA VAL A 35 0.48 5.72 -6.93
C VAL A 35 0.91 4.28 -7.22
N PRO A 36 1.99 3.78 -6.60
CA PRO A 36 2.52 2.46 -6.86
C PRO A 36 1.49 1.40 -6.46
N HIS A 37 1.44 0.30 -7.20
CA HIS A 37 0.64 -0.84 -6.79
C HIS A 37 1.33 -1.53 -5.61
N LYS A 38 0.57 -2.28 -4.81
CA LYS A 38 1.14 -3.04 -3.66
C LYS A 38 2.32 -3.94 -4.03
N ASN A 39 2.35 -4.45 -5.26
CA ASN A 39 3.44 -5.30 -5.74
C ASN A 39 4.71 -4.49 -6.02
N ASP A 40 4.59 -3.22 -6.41
CA ASP A 40 5.74 -2.32 -6.62
C ASP A 40 6.37 -1.86 -5.30
N LEU A 41 5.63 -2.01 -4.19
CA LEU A 41 6.09 -1.76 -2.83
C LEU A 41 6.55 -3.03 -2.09
N ASP A 42 6.66 -4.17 -2.79
CA ASP A 42 6.95 -5.48 -2.21
C ASP A 42 5.93 -5.94 -1.14
N LEU A 43 4.72 -5.34 -1.11
CA LEU A 43 3.63 -5.64 -0.18
C LEU A 43 2.69 -6.74 -0.71
N GLY A 44 3.22 -7.62 -1.55
CA GLY A 44 2.48 -8.67 -2.21
C GLY A 44 2.72 -10.04 -1.58
N LYS A 45 2.98 -11.03 -2.45
CA LYS A 45 3.21 -12.42 -2.06
C LYS A 45 4.45 -12.59 -1.17
N GLU A 46 5.48 -11.81 -1.45
CA GLU A 46 6.76 -11.90 -0.75
C GLU A 46 6.65 -11.50 0.72
N LEU A 47 5.89 -10.45 1.04
CA LEU A 47 5.61 -10.04 2.41
C LEU A 47 4.95 -11.16 3.23
N VAL A 48 3.96 -11.84 2.64
CA VAL A 48 3.31 -13.01 3.26
C VAL A 48 4.31 -14.12 3.49
N PHE A 49 5.14 -14.43 2.49
CA PHE A 49 6.16 -15.47 2.62
C PHE A 49 7.21 -15.14 3.67
N GLU A 50 7.69 -13.90 3.75
CA GLU A 50 8.63 -13.46 4.79
C GLU A 50 8.06 -13.70 6.18
N PHE A 51 6.83 -13.25 6.42
CA PHE A 51 6.16 -13.41 7.70
C PHE A 51 5.93 -14.89 8.04
N VAL A 52 5.37 -15.66 7.11
CA VAL A 52 5.04 -17.06 7.35
C VAL A 52 6.30 -17.90 7.54
N ASN A 53 7.38 -17.66 6.79
CA ASN A 53 8.66 -18.36 7.00
C ASN A 53 9.27 -18.01 8.37
N LYS A 54 9.09 -16.78 8.83
CA LYS A 54 9.59 -16.34 10.15
C LYS A 54 8.81 -16.95 11.31
N HIS A 55 7.48 -17.06 11.19
CA HIS A 55 6.61 -17.46 12.30
C HIS A 55 6.11 -18.91 12.23
N LEU A 56 6.03 -19.51 11.04
CA LEU A 56 5.52 -20.87 10.78
C LEU A 56 6.36 -21.62 9.72
N PRO A 57 7.70 -21.74 9.87
CA PRO A 57 8.59 -22.32 8.86
C PRO A 57 8.26 -23.78 8.46
N GLN A 58 7.52 -24.52 9.31
CA GLN A 58 7.22 -25.94 9.11
C GLN A 58 5.81 -26.21 8.55
N LYS A 59 4.92 -25.21 8.45
CA LYS A 59 3.49 -25.43 8.19
C LYS A 59 2.98 -24.86 6.86
N TYR A 60 3.86 -24.29 6.05
CA TYR A 60 3.43 -23.54 4.88
C TYR A 60 3.92 -24.18 3.57
N ASP A 61 2.95 -24.59 2.74
CA ASP A 61 3.17 -25.25 1.45
C ASP A 61 3.25 -24.26 0.27
N GLY A 62 3.28 -22.95 0.54
CA GLY A 62 3.35 -21.92 -0.49
C GLY A 62 1.99 -21.49 -1.06
N ALA A 63 0.87 -22.02 -0.54
CA ALA A 63 -0.46 -21.64 -0.99
C ALA A 63 -0.86 -20.23 -0.50
N TYR A 64 -0.56 -19.22 -1.31
CA TYR A 64 -0.90 -17.82 -1.04
C TYR A 64 -2.41 -17.56 -0.86
N GLY A 65 -3.29 -18.40 -1.41
CA GLY A 65 -4.74 -18.20 -1.25
C GLY A 65 -5.28 -18.46 0.17
N ARG A 66 -4.53 -19.16 1.03
CA ARG A 66 -5.04 -19.64 2.33
C ARG A 66 -4.19 -19.26 3.54
N TYR A 67 -3.19 -18.39 3.36
CA TYR A 67 -2.31 -18.01 4.47
C TYR A 67 -3.08 -17.38 5.65
N LYS A 68 -4.09 -16.53 5.39
CA LYS A 68 -4.88 -15.92 6.47
C LYS A 68 -5.56 -16.96 7.36
N THR A 69 -6.12 -18.02 6.76
CA THR A 69 -6.71 -19.14 7.52
C THR A 69 -5.64 -19.88 8.32
N LEU A 70 -4.47 -20.13 7.75
CA LEU A 70 -3.35 -20.75 8.48
C LEU A 70 -2.93 -19.88 9.68
N LEU A 71 -2.80 -18.57 9.48
CA LEU A 71 -2.42 -17.64 10.55
C LEU A 71 -3.46 -17.58 11.66
N ASP A 72 -4.74 -17.52 11.29
CA ASP A 72 -5.87 -17.54 12.23
C ASP A 72 -5.87 -18.81 13.09
N GLN A 73 -5.70 -19.98 12.48
CA GLN A 73 -5.58 -21.26 13.17
C GLN A 73 -4.40 -21.34 14.15
N ASN A 74 -3.38 -20.51 13.98
CA ASN A 74 -2.22 -20.44 14.88
C ASN A 74 -2.23 -19.18 15.76
N GLY A 75 -3.32 -18.40 15.79
CA GLY A 75 -3.45 -17.19 16.61
C GLY A 75 -2.55 -16.03 16.18
N LEU A 76 -2.06 -16.03 14.94
CA LEU A 76 -1.11 -15.05 14.41
C LEU A 76 -1.75 -14.02 13.48
N LEU A 77 -3.08 -14.08 13.28
CA LEU A 77 -3.78 -13.23 12.32
C LEU A 77 -3.66 -11.74 12.68
N GLN A 78 -3.82 -11.38 13.96
CA GLN A 78 -3.67 -10.00 14.40
C GLN A 78 -2.22 -9.52 14.21
N THR A 79 -1.24 -10.34 14.62
CA THR A 79 0.19 -10.03 14.42
C THR A 79 0.54 -9.83 12.95
N TRP A 80 -0.11 -10.57 12.05
CA TRP A 80 0.03 -10.33 10.61
C TRP A 80 -0.54 -8.98 10.19
N TYR A 81 -1.74 -8.60 10.64
CA TYR A 81 -2.29 -7.29 10.30
C TYR A 81 -1.42 -6.15 10.81
N ASP A 82 -0.90 -6.26 12.03
CA ASP A 82 0.01 -5.26 12.58
C ASP A 82 1.30 -5.20 11.76
N TYR A 83 1.87 -6.35 11.40
CA TYR A 83 3.08 -6.42 10.57
C TYR A 83 2.86 -5.87 9.16
N GLU A 84 1.76 -6.24 8.51
CA GLU A 84 1.35 -5.76 7.18
C GLU A 84 1.15 -4.25 7.20
N ASN A 85 0.46 -3.71 8.20
CA ASN A 85 0.23 -2.28 8.33
C ASN A 85 1.54 -1.51 8.53
N ASN A 86 2.41 -1.96 9.44
CA ASN A 86 3.70 -1.32 9.68
C ASN A 86 4.61 -1.34 8.43
N ARG A 87 4.67 -2.48 7.72
CA ARG A 87 5.46 -2.58 6.48
C ARG A 87 4.87 -1.72 5.38
N THR A 88 3.54 -1.68 5.26
CA THR A 88 2.83 -0.85 4.30
C THR A 88 3.13 0.63 4.53
N GLU A 89 2.95 1.10 5.76
CA GLU A 89 3.25 2.49 6.13
C GLU A 89 4.71 2.85 5.82
N HIS A 90 5.65 1.98 6.21
CA HIS A 90 7.07 2.21 5.98
C HIS A 90 7.44 2.32 4.49
N GLU A 91 6.93 1.43 3.64
CA GLU A 91 7.24 1.46 2.20
C GLU A 91 6.53 2.61 1.48
N ILE A 92 5.30 2.98 1.90
CA ILE A 92 4.61 4.17 1.40
C ILE A 92 5.40 5.43 1.79
N ARG A 93 5.82 5.57 3.05
CA ARG A 93 6.62 6.73 3.50
C ARG A 93 7.93 6.87 2.75
N LYS A 94 8.65 5.76 2.53
CA LYS A 94 9.85 5.74 1.69
C LYS A 94 9.56 6.14 0.25
N TRP A 95 8.47 5.66 -0.33
CA TRP A 95 8.06 6.03 -1.67
C TRP A 95 7.77 7.54 -1.75
N CYS A 96 7.07 8.11 -0.77
CA CYS A 96 6.87 9.55 -0.67
C CYS A 96 8.20 10.31 -0.63
N GLN A 97 9.13 9.88 0.23
CA GLN A 97 10.46 10.49 0.35
C GLN A 97 11.25 10.45 -0.97
N ARG A 98 11.24 9.31 -1.68
CA ARG A 98 11.91 9.15 -2.98
C ARG A 98 11.34 10.09 -4.05
N ASN A 99 10.04 10.37 -3.97
CA ASN A 99 9.33 11.22 -4.92
C ASN A 99 9.18 12.68 -4.45
N LYS A 100 9.85 13.03 -3.34
CA LYS A 100 9.81 14.37 -2.73
C LYS A 100 8.38 14.84 -2.42
N ILE A 101 7.55 13.89 -1.98
CA ILE A 101 6.21 14.17 -1.48
C ILE A 101 6.34 14.48 0.01
N GLU A 102 5.89 15.65 0.42
CA GLU A 102 5.82 16.03 1.82
C GLU A 102 4.67 15.27 2.51
N LEU A 103 4.94 14.73 3.69
CA LEU A 103 3.96 14.01 4.48
C LEU A 103 3.55 14.89 5.65
N GLU A 104 2.26 15.17 5.76
CA GLU A 104 1.69 15.74 6.97
C GLU A 104 1.52 14.62 8.00
N GLU A 105 2.06 14.80 9.19
CA GLU A 105 1.75 13.92 10.31
C GLU A 105 0.30 14.19 10.71
N LYS A 106 -0.53 13.14 10.72
CA LYS A 106 -1.87 13.27 11.28
C LYS A 106 -1.72 13.73 12.73
N PRO A 107 -2.43 14.79 13.16
CA PRO A 107 -2.45 15.17 14.56
C PRO A 107 -2.97 13.97 15.36
N GLU A 108 -2.28 13.64 16.46
CA GLU A 108 -2.79 12.66 17.42
C GLU A 108 -4.13 13.19 17.96
N GLU A 109 -5.23 12.60 17.51
CA GLU A 109 -6.54 12.80 18.14
C GLU A 109 -6.48 12.16 19.53
N GLY A 110 -6.16 12.98 20.52
CA GLY A 110 -6.09 12.62 21.95
C GLY A 110 -7.45 12.52 22.62
#